data_AF-A0AAD1XP43-F1
#
_entry.id   AF-A0AAD1XP43-F1
#
_cell.length_a   1.000
_cell.length_b   1.000
_cell.length_c   1.000
_cell.angle_alpha   90.00
_cell.angle_beta   90.00
_cell.angle_gamma   90.00
#
_symmetry.space_group_name_H-M   'P 1'
#
loop_
_entity.id
_entity.type
_entity.pdbx_description
1 polymer ?
#
loop_
_entity_poly.entity_id
_entity_poly.type
_entity_poly.pdbx_seq_one_letter_code
_entity_poly.pdbx_strand_id
1 'polypeptide(L)'
;MKKALTKKQYARKIKALVKRRRILAENKAELQEQEDMEKYRVDIFHKVPPKPASVQNNEVNGLLPFDEGQYHCQEYNDLLKSVIPIRNQFAASTSEEERKALAGEEITHWHDYMLQREKALPDHFKMNSTTVSLLEDVFIRESERRNKTLRSDRVIDFHYKFAQNRRFDVPLDPRNLIQMVHPFHGYMLSIDNKFFTFDEMVKMYRQQLVSSYERSLGQTFLAEELSCLSFWDVIDHERKGYTNFPDFVRVLKMFKFNLNPWTLAAIKQEFEWCLKWNEGEVLETDTEKNFVGRFNLARLIFLERGL
;
A
#
# COMPACT_ATOMS: atom_id res chain seq x y z
N MET A 1 12.01 70.08 20.48
CA MET A 1 13.35 69.74 19.96
C MET A 1 13.46 68.22 19.76
N LYS A 2 13.65 67.74 18.53
CA LYS A 2 13.95 66.30 18.29
C LYS A 2 15.42 66.06 18.65
N LYS A 3 15.70 65.26 19.69
CA LYS A 3 17.08 64.86 20.04
C LYS A 3 17.68 64.07 18.88
N ALA A 4 18.83 64.53 18.38
CA ALA A 4 19.56 63.83 17.32
C ALA A 4 20.00 62.45 17.81
N LEU A 5 19.75 61.40 17.02
CA LEU A 5 20.20 60.04 17.31
C LEU A 5 21.73 59.98 17.22
N THR A 6 22.37 59.38 18.22
CA THR A 6 23.81 59.09 18.16
C THR A 6 24.10 58.09 17.03
N LYS A 7 25.30 58.14 16.46
CA LYS A 7 25.75 57.19 15.42
C LYS A 7 25.51 55.72 15.81
N LYS A 8 25.68 55.38 17.09
CA LYS A 8 25.44 54.04 17.65
C LYS A 8 23.95 53.65 17.65
N GLN A 9 23.06 54.59 17.98
CA GLN A 9 21.62 54.36 17.90
C GLN A 9 21.14 54.20 16.45
N TYR A 10 21.74 54.96 15.51
CA TYR A 10 21.46 54.83 14.09
C TYR A 10 21.87 53.46 13.54
N ALA A 11 23.07 52.97 13.86
CA ALA A 11 23.55 51.65 13.45
C ALA A 11 22.68 50.50 13.99
N ARG A 12 22.23 50.58 15.26
CA ARG A 12 21.31 49.59 15.84
C ARG A 12 19.96 49.58 15.12
N LYS A 13 19.42 50.75 14.77
CA LYS A 13 18.16 50.89 14.04
C LYS A 13 18.27 50.29 12.64
N ILE A 14 19.38 50.50 11.93
CA ILE A 14 19.65 49.88 10.63
C ILE A 14 19.72 48.35 10.76
N LYS A 15 20.47 47.82 11.72
CA LYS A 15 20.59 46.35 11.91
C LYS A 15 19.23 45.70 12.21
N ALA A 16 18.40 46.35 13.02
CA ALA A 16 17.04 45.89 13.31
C ALA A 16 16.14 45.93 12.06
N LEU A 17 16.24 46.98 11.23
CA LEU A 17 15.50 47.10 9.98
C LEU A 17 15.91 46.04 8.96
N VAL A 18 17.20 45.75 8.83
CA VAL A 18 17.71 44.69 7.95
C VAL A 18 17.20 43.31 8.40
N LYS A 19 17.27 43.01 9.71
CA LYS A 19 16.71 41.76 10.26
C LYS A 19 15.21 41.65 10.01
N ARG A 20 14.44 42.73 10.19
CA ARG A 20 12.99 42.74 9.95
C ARG A 20 12.65 42.54 8.47
N ARG A 21 13.42 43.14 7.56
CA ARG A 21 13.25 42.94 6.11
C ARG A 21 13.54 41.50 5.70
N ARG A 22 14.57 40.88 6.28
CA ARG A 22 14.90 39.47 6.03
C ARG A 22 13.77 38.54 6.48
N ILE A 23 13.26 38.70 7.71
CA ILE A 23 12.14 37.90 8.23
C ILE A 23 10.89 38.09 7.35
N LEU A 24 10.58 39.33 6.93
CA LEU A 24 9.44 39.56 6.04
C LEU A 24 9.61 38.93 4.66
N ALA A 25 10.84 38.85 4.14
CA ALA A 25 11.11 38.18 2.88
C ALA A 25 11.00 36.65 3.00
N GLU A 26 11.52 36.07 4.10
CA GLU A 26 11.38 34.65 4.42
C GLU A 26 9.90 34.27 4.57
N ASN A 27 9.13 35.01 5.37
CA ASN A 27 7.69 34.78 5.54
C ASN A 27 6.89 34.94 4.23
N LYS A 28 7.28 35.88 3.36
CA LYS A 28 6.61 36.08 2.07
C LYS A 28 6.92 34.92 1.10
N ALA A 29 8.13 34.39 1.13
CA ALA A 29 8.50 33.21 0.36
C ALA A 29 7.73 31.98 0.84
N GLU A 30 7.64 31.75 2.16
CA GLU A 30 6.84 30.67 2.75
C GLU A 30 5.35 30.79 2.41
N LEU A 31 4.79 32.01 2.42
CA LEU A 31 3.39 32.24 2.06
C LEU A 31 3.14 31.99 0.58
N GLN A 32 4.04 32.44 -0.30
CA GLN A 32 3.94 32.20 -1.74
C GLN A 32 4.06 30.71 -2.06
N GLU A 33 4.97 29.99 -1.40
CA GLU A 33 5.11 28.54 -1.53
C GLU A 33 3.84 27.82 -1.05
N GLN A 34 3.21 28.28 0.03
CA GLN A 34 1.91 27.75 0.48
C GLN A 34 0.79 28.03 -0.52
N GLU A 35 0.70 29.24 -1.05
CA GLU A 35 -0.32 29.61 -2.06
C GLU A 35 -0.11 28.84 -3.36
N ASP A 36 1.13 28.66 -3.82
CA ASP A 36 1.44 27.85 -4.98
C ASP A 36 1.09 26.38 -4.70
N MET A 37 1.45 25.83 -3.54
CA MET A 37 1.06 24.47 -3.14
C MET A 37 -0.46 24.27 -3.03
N GLU A 38 -1.20 25.26 -2.55
CA GLU A 38 -2.67 25.22 -2.48
C GLU A 38 -3.31 25.35 -3.87
N LYS A 39 -2.71 26.15 -4.76
CA LYS A 39 -3.09 26.27 -6.17
C LYS A 39 -2.79 25.02 -6.98
N TYR A 40 -1.73 24.28 -6.62
CA TYR A 40 -1.38 22.98 -7.15
C TYR A 40 -1.91 21.82 -6.30
N ARG A 41 -2.78 22.10 -5.33
CA ARG A 41 -3.63 21.11 -4.68
C ARG A 41 -4.71 20.71 -5.68
N VAL A 42 -4.26 20.11 -6.78
CA VAL A 42 -5.07 19.22 -7.58
C VAL A 42 -5.67 18.28 -6.55
N ASP A 43 -7.00 18.27 -6.44
CA ASP A 43 -7.68 17.19 -5.76
C ASP A 43 -7.26 15.94 -6.55
N ILE A 44 -6.15 15.31 -6.15
CA ILE A 44 -5.45 14.28 -6.93
C ILE A 44 -6.40 13.12 -7.21
N PHE A 45 -7.41 13.02 -6.35
CA PHE A 45 -8.59 12.19 -6.47
C PHE A 45 -9.74 12.98 -7.12
N HIS A 46 -9.50 13.57 -8.29
CA HIS A 46 -10.59 14.05 -9.14
C HIS A 46 -11.52 12.86 -9.34
N LYS A 47 -12.76 13.03 -8.88
CA LYS A 47 -13.76 11.97 -8.66
C LYS A 47 -14.21 11.34 -9.96
N VAL A 48 -13.37 10.52 -10.59
CA VAL A 48 -13.89 9.49 -11.50
C VAL A 48 -14.84 8.67 -10.63
N PRO A 49 -16.15 8.66 -10.92
CA PRO A 49 -17.07 7.89 -10.12
C PRO A 49 -16.63 6.42 -10.18
N PRO A 50 -16.70 5.70 -9.05
CA PRO A 50 -16.33 4.30 -9.05
C PRO A 50 -17.17 3.56 -10.09
N LYS A 51 -16.51 2.69 -10.86
CA LYS A 51 -17.19 1.82 -11.82
C LYS A 51 -18.25 0.99 -11.06
N PRO A 52 -19.42 0.68 -11.64
CA PRO A 52 -20.41 -0.12 -10.93
C PRO A 52 -19.82 -1.45 -10.45
N ALA A 53 -20.14 -1.83 -9.20
CA ALA A 53 -19.58 -3.02 -8.57
C ALA A 53 -19.84 -4.30 -9.38
N SER A 54 -20.97 -4.41 -10.07
CA SER A 54 -21.28 -5.53 -10.96
C SER A 54 -20.29 -5.64 -12.12
N VAL A 55 -19.88 -4.53 -12.72
CA VAL A 55 -18.92 -4.51 -13.82
C VAL A 55 -17.53 -4.85 -13.30
N GLN A 56 -17.10 -4.25 -12.19
CA GLN A 56 -15.83 -4.59 -11.54
C GLN A 56 -15.76 -6.07 -11.15
N ASN A 57 -16.87 -6.63 -10.64
CA ASN A 57 -16.94 -8.05 -10.31
C ASN A 57 -16.83 -8.93 -11.57
N ASN A 58 -17.46 -8.54 -12.67
CA ASN A 58 -17.30 -9.26 -13.94
C ASN A 58 -15.87 -9.17 -14.46
N GLU A 59 -15.18 -8.04 -14.29
CA GLU A 59 -13.76 -7.89 -14.66
C GLU A 59 -12.84 -8.80 -13.83
N VAL A 60 -12.91 -8.73 -12.51
CA VAL A 60 -12.04 -9.49 -11.59
C VAL A 60 -12.15 -11.01 -11.81
N ASN A 61 -13.33 -11.47 -12.22
CA ASN A 61 -13.63 -12.87 -12.52
C ASN A 61 -13.44 -13.23 -14.01
N GLY A 62 -13.03 -12.27 -14.85
CA GLY A 62 -12.88 -12.38 -16.31
C GLY A 62 -14.11 -12.92 -17.03
N LEU A 63 -15.28 -12.45 -16.59
CA LEU A 63 -16.55 -12.67 -17.26
C LEU A 63 -16.79 -11.67 -18.40
N LEU A 64 -15.96 -10.62 -18.49
CA LEU A 64 -15.96 -9.71 -19.63
C LEU A 64 -15.11 -10.26 -20.78
N PRO A 65 -15.54 -10.12 -22.04
CA PRO A 65 -14.74 -10.44 -23.21
C PRO A 65 -13.36 -9.78 -23.19
N PHE A 66 -12.33 -10.59 -23.39
CA PHE A 66 -10.97 -10.12 -23.54
C PHE A 66 -10.75 -9.50 -24.93
N ASP A 67 -9.84 -8.52 -25.02
CA ASP A 67 -9.44 -7.82 -26.26
C ASP A 67 -10.51 -6.97 -26.95
N GLU A 68 -11.67 -6.81 -26.33
CA GLU A 68 -12.75 -5.95 -26.85
C GLU A 68 -12.72 -4.51 -26.28
N GLY A 69 -11.63 -4.14 -25.58
CA GLY A 69 -11.48 -2.81 -24.97
C GLY A 69 -12.43 -2.55 -23.79
N GLN A 70 -12.95 -3.60 -23.15
CA GLN A 70 -13.85 -3.48 -21.99
C GLN A 70 -13.11 -3.19 -20.67
N TYR A 71 -11.84 -3.60 -20.58
CA TYR A 71 -10.97 -3.32 -19.44
C TYR A 71 -10.41 -1.89 -19.51
N HIS A 72 -10.12 -1.29 -18.36
CA HIS A 72 -9.62 0.09 -18.30
C HIS A 72 -8.19 0.26 -18.87
N CYS A 73 -7.41 -0.82 -18.92
CA CYS A 73 -6.10 -0.86 -19.58
C CYS A 73 -5.78 -2.26 -20.12
N GLN A 74 -4.83 -2.34 -21.06
CA GLN A 74 -4.42 -3.60 -21.67
C GLN A 74 -3.65 -4.49 -20.70
N GLU A 75 -2.84 -3.89 -19.83
CA GLU A 75 -2.04 -4.61 -18.84
C GLU A 75 -2.93 -5.41 -17.87
N TYR A 76 -4.12 -4.89 -17.54
CA TYR A 76 -5.07 -5.60 -16.68
C TYR A 76 -5.82 -6.71 -17.43
N ASN A 77 -6.17 -6.49 -18.70
CA ASN A 77 -6.69 -7.52 -19.60
C ASN A 77 -5.69 -8.70 -19.69
N ASP A 78 -4.42 -8.41 -19.94
CA ASP A 78 -3.36 -9.41 -20.04
C ASP A 78 -3.12 -10.15 -18.72
N LEU A 79 -3.13 -9.44 -17.57
CA LEU A 79 -3.08 -10.07 -16.25
C LEU A 79 -4.19 -11.11 -16.09
N LEU A 80 -5.44 -10.72 -16.34
CA LEU A 80 -6.61 -11.59 -16.14
C LEU A 80 -6.61 -12.80 -17.06
N LYS A 81 -6.21 -12.62 -18.33
CA LYS A 81 -6.00 -13.73 -19.27
C LYS A 81 -5.02 -14.77 -18.75
N SER A 82 -3.97 -14.35 -18.06
CA SER A 82 -2.98 -15.26 -17.46
C SER A 82 -3.50 -15.91 -16.17
N VAL A 83 -4.05 -15.13 -15.24
CA VAL A 83 -4.35 -15.66 -13.90
C VAL A 83 -5.64 -16.49 -13.83
N ILE A 84 -6.63 -16.26 -14.69
CA ILE A 84 -7.91 -17.00 -14.63
C ILE A 84 -7.74 -18.48 -14.98
N PRO A 85 -7.04 -18.85 -16.08
CA PRO A 85 -6.71 -20.24 -16.34
C PRO A 85 -5.93 -20.89 -15.19
N ILE A 86 -4.97 -20.18 -14.58
CA ILE A 86 -4.19 -20.68 -13.44
C ILE A 86 -5.11 -20.95 -12.24
N ARG A 87 -6.07 -20.07 -11.94
CA ARG A 87 -7.05 -20.28 -10.86
C ARG A 87 -7.88 -21.54 -11.09
N ASN A 88 -8.34 -21.76 -12.32
CA ASN A 88 -9.13 -22.95 -12.66
C ASN A 88 -8.28 -24.23 -12.54
N GLN A 89 -7.03 -24.20 -12.98
CA GLN A 89 -6.10 -25.33 -12.83
C GLN A 89 -5.78 -25.61 -11.36
N PHE A 90 -5.56 -24.56 -10.56
CA PHE A 90 -5.29 -24.70 -9.12
C PHE A 90 -6.48 -25.33 -8.41
N ALA A 91 -7.70 -24.88 -8.72
CA ALA A 91 -8.93 -25.45 -8.15
C ALA A 91 -9.13 -26.93 -8.50
N ALA A 92 -8.72 -27.35 -9.71
CA ALA A 92 -8.80 -28.74 -10.15
C ALA A 92 -7.63 -29.62 -9.64
N SER A 93 -6.50 -29.01 -9.26
CA SER A 93 -5.30 -29.72 -8.84
C SER A 93 -5.37 -30.21 -7.40
N THR A 94 -4.93 -31.45 -7.19
CA THR A 94 -4.80 -32.10 -5.88
C THR A 94 -3.35 -32.30 -5.45
N SER A 95 -2.36 -32.05 -6.34
CA SER A 95 -0.94 -32.18 -6.02
C SER A 95 -0.44 -30.92 -5.32
N GLU A 96 0.25 -31.09 -4.19
CA GLU A 96 0.86 -29.98 -3.46
C GLU A 96 1.91 -29.24 -4.31
N GLU A 97 2.75 -29.99 -5.05
CA GLU A 97 3.79 -29.45 -5.90
C GLU A 97 3.23 -28.64 -7.07
N GLU A 98 2.21 -29.18 -7.74
CA GLU A 98 1.53 -28.49 -8.84
C GLU A 98 0.86 -27.19 -8.35
N ARG A 99 0.15 -27.26 -7.22
CA ARG A 99 -0.50 -26.09 -6.60
C ARG A 99 0.53 -25.00 -6.25
N LYS A 100 1.69 -25.38 -5.69
CA LYS A 100 2.78 -24.43 -5.43
C LYS A 100 3.34 -23.80 -6.70
N ALA A 101 3.51 -24.59 -7.77
CA ALA A 101 3.98 -24.08 -9.07
C ALA A 101 2.99 -23.07 -9.66
N LEU A 102 1.70 -23.41 -9.68
CA LEU A 102 0.62 -22.53 -10.15
C LEU A 102 0.53 -21.23 -9.34
N ALA A 103 0.66 -21.31 -8.01
CA ALA A 103 0.67 -20.13 -7.16
C ALA A 103 1.88 -19.20 -7.45
N GLY A 104 3.05 -19.80 -7.73
CA GLY A 104 4.26 -19.07 -8.14
C GLY A 104 4.13 -18.40 -9.52
N GLU A 105 3.45 -19.05 -10.45
CA GLU A 105 3.13 -18.45 -11.75
C GLU A 105 2.15 -17.29 -11.60
N GLU A 106 1.06 -17.47 -10.84
CA GLU A 106 0.06 -16.43 -10.59
C GLU A 106 0.69 -15.17 -9.97
N ILE A 107 1.51 -15.32 -8.93
CA ILE A 107 2.13 -14.16 -8.26
C ILE A 107 3.10 -13.40 -9.17
N THR A 108 3.75 -14.10 -10.11
CA THR A 108 4.66 -13.48 -11.09
C THR A 108 3.87 -12.52 -11.98
N HIS A 109 2.71 -12.94 -12.49
CA HIS A 109 1.85 -12.07 -13.30
C HIS A 109 1.36 -10.84 -12.51
N TRP A 110 0.97 -11.02 -11.25
CA TRP A 110 0.58 -9.89 -10.39
C TRP A 110 1.71 -8.89 -10.17
N HIS A 111 2.94 -9.37 -9.96
CA HIS A 111 4.10 -8.51 -9.84
C HIS A 111 4.47 -7.80 -11.14
N ASP A 112 4.37 -8.50 -12.27
CA ASP A 112 4.62 -7.89 -13.59
C ASP A 112 3.63 -6.76 -13.85
N TYR A 113 2.34 -6.98 -13.55
CA TYR A 113 1.33 -5.93 -13.61
C TYR A 113 1.69 -4.76 -12.69
N MET A 114 1.97 -5.02 -11.40
CA MET A 114 2.35 -3.97 -10.44
C MET A 114 3.55 -3.14 -10.93
N LEU A 115 4.59 -3.78 -11.47
CA LEU A 115 5.78 -3.10 -11.99
C LEU A 115 5.51 -2.29 -13.26
N GLN A 116 4.66 -2.79 -14.17
CA GLN A 116 4.25 -2.04 -15.36
C GLN A 116 3.46 -0.79 -14.96
N ARG A 117 2.54 -0.93 -14.00
CA ARG A 117 1.74 0.19 -13.50
C ARG A 117 2.56 1.20 -12.71
N GLU A 118 3.52 0.76 -11.91
CA GLU A 118 4.46 1.66 -11.21
C GLU A 118 5.23 2.54 -12.21
N LYS A 119 5.69 1.97 -13.33
CA LYS A 119 6.36 2.73 -14.40
C LYS A 119 5.41 3.69 -15.10
N ALA A 120 4.16 3.31 -15.27
CA ALA A 120 3.12 4.10 -15.93
C ALA A 120 2.48 5.17 -15.02
N LEU A 121 2.84 5.25 -13.73
CA LEU A 121 2.32 6.27 -12.83
C LEU A 121 2.59 7.67 -13.39
N PRO A 122 1.59 8.58 -13.36
CA PRO A 122 1.82 10.00 -13.60
C PRO A 122 2.82 10.57 -12.59
N ASP A 123 3.60 11.58 -12.97
CA ASP A 123 4.65 12.13 -12.09
C ASP A 123 4.11 12.72 -10.79
N HIS A 124 2.86 13.21 -10.79
CA HIS A 124 2.20 13.71 -9.58
C HIS A 124 1.71 12.62 -8.63
N PHE A 125 1.72 11.34 -9.03
CA PHE A 125 1.49 10.17 -8.17
C PHE A 125 2.81 9.53 -7.69
N LYS A 126 3.96 9.94 -8.23
CA LYS A 126 5.25 9.39 -7.82
C LYS A 126 5.77 10.11 -6.57
N MET A 127 6.44 9.38 -5.69
CA MET A 127 7.28 10.01 -4.67
C MET A 127 8.50 10.63 -5.35
N ASN A 128 8.67 11.94 -5.18
CA ASN A 128 9.88 12.61 -5.65
C ASN A 128 11.08 12.27 -4.73
N SER A 129 12.30 12.50 -5.22
CA SER A 129 13.54 12.19 -4.48
C SER A 129 13.67 12.96 -3.17
N THR A 130 13.09 14.16 -3.08
CA THR A 130 13.09 14.98 -1.85
C THR A 130 12.24 14.31 -0.79
N THR A 131 11.02 13.90 -1.12
CA THR A 131 10.11 13.16 -0.22
C THR A 131 10.76 11.87 0.28
N VAL A 132 11.40 11.10 -0.61
CA VAL A 132 12.11 9.86 -0.22
C VAL A 132 13.27 10.16 0.74
N SER A 133 14.10 11.17 0.46
CA SER A 133 15.20 11.55 1.35
C SER A 133 14.69 12.04 2.72
N LEU A 134 13.59 12.77 2.75
CA LEU A 134 12.96 13.21 4.00
C LEU A 134 12.37 12.03 4.79
N LEU A 135 11.79 11.04 4.12
CA LEU A 135 11.32 9.79 4.75
C LEU A 135 12.51 9.03 5.36
N GLU A 136 13.64 8.95 4.64
CA GLU A 136 14.85 8.28 5.12
C GLU A 136 15.40 8.94 6.39
N ASP A 137 15.45 10.28 6.41
CA ASP A 137 15.90 11.04 7.57
C ASP A 137 15.09 10.74 8.83
N VAL A 138 13.77 10.61 8.70
CA VAL A 138 12.88 10.26 9.82
C VAL A 138 13.03 8.78 10.16
N PHE A 139 13.12 7.91 9.15
CA PHE A 139 13.29 6.47 9.35
C PHE A 139 14.56 6.18 10.15
N ILE A 140 15.70 6.78 9.80
CA ILE A 140 16.97 6.61 10.53
C ILE A 140 16.82 6.99 12.00
N ARG A 141 16.07 8.06 12.31
CA ARG A 141 15.87 8.53 13.70
C ARG A 141 14.99 7.60 14.52
N GLU A 142 13.98 6.99 13.89
CA GLU A 142 13.03 6.09 14.56
C GLU A 142 13.49 4.62 14.51
N SER A 143 14.48 4.29 13.69
CA SER A 143 15.01 2.94 13.55
C SER A 143 15.88 2.50 14.74
N GLU A 144 15.96 1.18 14.93
CA GLU A 144 16.83 0.56 15.91
C GLU A 144 18.31 0.79 15.55
N ARG A 145 19.06 1.41 16.47
CA ARG A 145 20.45 1.86 16.25
C ARG A 145 21.39 0.78 15.69
N ARG A 146 21.18 -0.49 16.06
CA ARG A 146 22.07 -1.60 15.69
C ARG A 146 21.79 -2.13 14.29
N ASN A 147 20.52 -2.25 13.92
CA ASN A 147 20.11 -3.01 12.74
C ASN A 147 19.53 -2.12 11.64
N LYS A 148 19.34 -0.82 11.89
CA LYS A 148 18.73 0.14 10.95
C LYS A 148 17.37 -0.33 10.45
N THR A 149 16.58 -0.92 11.34
CA THR A 149 15.23 -1.40 11.05
C THR A 149 14.21 -0.75 11.96
N LEU A 150 12.99 -0.61 11.46
CA LEU A 150 11.85 -0.05 12.18
C LEU A 150 10.94 -1.17 12.63
N ARG A 151 10.71 -1.29 13.94
CA ARG A 151 9.77 -2.28 14.48
C ARG A 151 8.33 -1.95 14.09
N SER A 152 7.49 -2.96 13.83
CA SER A 152 6.11 -2.79 13.36
C SER A 152 5.27 -1.84 14.21
N ASP A 153 5.37 -1.93 15.54
CA ASP A 153 4.65 -1.05 16.48
C ASP A 153 5.12 0.42 16.47
N ARG A 154 6.28 0.72 15.88
CA ARG A 154 6.83 2.08 15.71
C ARG A 154 6.44 2.72 14.38
N VAL A 155 5.75 1.99 13.49
CA VAL A 155 5.38 2.53 12.17
C VAL A 155 4.44 3.73 12.30
N ILE A 156 3.52 3.76 13.28
CA ILE A 156 2.71 4.96 13.57
C ILE A 156 3.60 6.14 13.95
N ASP A 157 4.54 5.95 14.89
CA ASP A 157 5.42 7.00 15.37
C ASP A 157 6.23 7.60 14.22
N PHE A 158 6.76 6.74 13.34
CA PHE A 158 7.45 7.13 12.12
C PHE A 158 6.60 8.05 11.23
N HIS A 159 5.36 7.66 10.91
CA HIS A 159 4.47 8.48 10.09
C HIS A 159 4.08 9.79 10.79
N TYR A 160 3.83 9.74 12.10
CA TYR A 160 3.52 10.92 12.90
C TYR A 160 4.66 11.93 12.87
N LYS A 161 5.91 11.49 13.07
CA LYS A 161 7.09 12.35 13.03
C LYS A 161 7.34 12.94 11.65
N PHE A 162 7.10 12.15 10.60
CA PHE A 162 7.18 12.65 9.23
C PHE A 162 6.14 13.75 8.97
N ALA A 163 4.88 13.50 9.32
CA ALA A 163 3.79 14.47 9.16
C ALA A 163 4.03 15.77 9.96
N GLN A 164 4.52 15.67 11.21
CA GLN A 164 4.83 16.83 12.05
C GLN A 164 5.90 17.75 11.46
N ASN A 165 6.96 17.16 10.89
CA ASN A 165 8.14 17.92 10.49
C ASN A 165 8.05 18.46 9.06
N ARG A 166 7.33 17.77 8.17
CA ARG A 166 7.44 17.97 6.72
C ARG A 166 6.12 18.15 5.99
N ARG A 167 4.98 17.95 6.68
CA ARG A 167 3.65 17.71 6.07
C ARG A 167 3.69 16.41 5.25
N PHE A 168 2.66 15.58 5.36
CA PHE A 168 2.61 14.31 4.63
C PHE A 168 2.19 14.62 3.17
N ASP A 169 3.16 14.61 2.26
CA ASP A 169 3.01 15.00 0.84
C ASP A 169 2.97 13.81 -0.13
N VAL A 170 3.05 12.58 0.39
CA VAL A 170 2.93 11.36 -0.42
C VAL A 170 1.50 11.29 -0.99
N PRO A 171 1.32 11.18 -2.32
CA PRO A 171 0.01 11.21 -2.98
C PRO A 171 -0.75 9.87 -2.83
N LEU A 172 -0.94 9.46 -1.58
CA LEU A 172 -1.57 8.21 -1.20
C LEU A 172 -3.04 8.42 -0.89
N ASP A 173 -3.90 7.51 -1.34
CA ASP A 173 -5.32 7.56 -1.00
C ASP A 173 -5.49 7.37 0.53
N PRO A 174 -6.38 8.14 1.18
CA PRO A 174 -6.59 8.06 2.62
C PRO A 174 -6.90 6.65 3.13
N ARG A 175 -7.61 5.83 2.35
CA ARG A 175 -7.93 4.44 2.74
C ARG A 175 -6.67 3.57 2.76
N ASN A 176 -5.77 3.70 1.77
CA ASN A 176 -4.49 2.99 1.80
C ASN A 176 -3.64 3.42 3.01
N LEU A 177 -3.61 4.72 3.33
CA LEU A 177 -2.92 5.21 4.52
C LEU A 177 -3.52 4.62 5.81
N ILE A 178 -4.85 4.56 5.91
CA ILE A 178 -5.55 3.95 7.04
C ILE A 178 -5.18 2.46 7.17
N GLN A 179 -5.22 1.71 6.07
CA GLN A 179 -4.80 0.30 6.03
C GLN A 179 -3.35 0.12 6.50
N MET A 180 -2.45 1.06 6.16
CA MET A 180 -1.05 0.98 6.59
C MET A 180 -0.87 1.26 8.10
N VAL A 181 -1.46 2.33 8.63
CA VAL A 181 -1.05 2.87 9.95
C VAL A 181 -2.15 3.12 10.96
N HIS A 182 -3.43 3.06 10.59
CA HIS A 182 -4.48 3.37 11.56
C HIS A 182 -4.64 2.21 12.58
N PRO A 183 -4.71 2.45 13.90
CA PRO A 183 -4.74 1.36 14.90
C PRO A 183 -5.80 0.28 14.67
N PHE A 184 -6.96 0.67 14.12
CA PHE A 184 -8.07 -0.24 13.82
C PHE A 184 -7.90 -1.03 12.51
N HIS A 185 -7.12 -0.54 11.54
CA HIS A 185 -6.81 -1.24 10.29
C HIS A 185 -5.33 -1.64 10.31
N GLY A 186 -4.42 -0.71 10.01
CA GLY A 186 -3.04 -0.72 10.52
C GLY A 186 -2.31 -2.05 10.36
N TYR A 187 -2.38 -2.63 9.18
CA TYR A 187 -1.88 -3.97 8.89
C TYR A 187 -0.37 -4.07 9.11
N MET A 188 0.38 -3.00 8.82
CA MET A 188 1.82 -2.96 9.11
C MET A 188 2.16 -3.04 10.60
N LEU A 189 1.24 -2.62 11.47
CA LEU A 189 1.39 -2.65 12.93
C LEU A 189 1.09 -4.02 13.53
N SER A 190 0.40 -4.85 12.77
CA SER A 190 -0.26 -6.08 13.26
C SER A 190 0.60 -7.32 13.08
N ILE A 191 1.76 -7.16 12.44
CA ILE A 191 2.70 -8.25 12.26
C ILE A 191 3.62 -8.30 13.47
N ASP A 192 3.43 -9.34 14.29
CA ASP A 192 4.24 -9.59 15.47
C ASP A 192 5.72 -9.73 15.10
N ASN A 193 6.58 -9.00 15.83
CA ASN A 193 8.04 -9.05 15.70
C ASN A 193 8.59 -8.76 14.29
N LYS A 194 7.84 -8.04 13.43
CA LYS A 194 8.36 -7.57 12.15
C LYS A 194 9.23 -6.33 12.35
N PHE A 195 10.38 -6.35 11.68
CA PHE A 195 11.30 -5.25 11.55
C PHE A 195 11.40 -4.90 10.07
N PHE A 196 11.00 -3.67 9.72
CA PHE A 196 11.02 -3.16 8.37
C PHE A 196 12.36 -2.49 8.07
N THR A 197 12.96 -2.80 6.92
CA THR A 197 14.05 -1.98 6.37
C THR A 197 13.49 -0.73 5.69
N PHE A 198 14.34 0.27 5.41
CA PHE A 198 13.89 1.44 4.67
C PHE A 198 13.40 1.07 3.26
N ASP A 199 14.09 0.15 2.60
CA ASP A 199 13.70 -0.33 1.26
C ASP A 199 12.33 -1.01 1.27
N GLU A 200 12.01 -1.79 2.31
CA GLU A 200 10.68 -2.38 2.48
C GLU A 200 9.60 -1.30 2.67
N MET A 201 9.90 -0.24 3.43
CA MET A 201 8.96 0.89 3.60
C MET A 201 8.73 1.63 2.28
N VAL A 202 9.79 1.90 1.51
CA VAL A 202 9.69 2.57 0.20
C VAL A 202 8.95 1.68 -0.80
N LYS A 203 9.21 0.37 -0.79
CA LYS A 203 8.49 -0.61 -1.62
C LYS A 203 6.99 -0.60 -1.30
N MET A 204 6.63 -0.63 -0.01
CA MET A 204 5.23 -0.54 0.44
C MET A 204 4.56 0.72 -0.11
N TYR A 205 5.17 1.89 0.04
CA TYR A 205 4.62 3.14 -0.51
C TYR A 205 4.42 3.08 -2.03
N ARG A 206 5.41 2.57 -2.79
CA ARG A 206 5.31 2.46 -4.25
C ARG A 206 4.14 1.57 -4.68
N GLN A 207 3.99 0.42 -4.05
CA GLN A 207 2.86 -0.49 -4.33
C GLN A 207 1.51 0.12 -3.96
N GLN A 208 1.45 0.79 -2.81
CA GLN A 208 0.26 1.47 -2.31
C GLN A 208 -0.13 2.70 -3.16
N LEU A 209 0.84 3.36 -3.81
CA LEU A 209 0.60 4.42 -4.79
C LEU A 209 -0.01 3.89 -6.08
N VAL A 210 0.41 2.72 -6.55
CA VAL A 210 -0.24 2.05 -7.68
C VAL A 210 -1.70 1.72 -7.35
N SER A 211 -1.96 1.14 -6.17
CA SER A 211 -3.33 0.91 -5.68
C SER A 211 -4.15 2.21 -5.61
N SER A 212 -3.57 3.29 -5.06
CA SER A 212 -4.22 4.60 -4.97
C SER A 212 -4.56 5.17 -6.35
N TYR A 213 -3.66 4.99 -7.32
CA TYR A 213 -3.87 5.42 -8.69
C TYR A 213 -5.01 4.64 -9.35
N GLU A 214 -5.05 3.30 -9.24
CA GLU A 214 -6.15 2.51 -9.78
C GLU A 214 -7.51 2.89 -9.15
N ARG A 215 -7.52 3.22 -7.86
CA ARG A 215 -8.73 3.75 -7.19
C ARG A 215 -9.17 5.09 -7.79
N SER A 216 -8.22 5.98 -8.10
CA SER A 216 -8.52 7.27 -8.75
C SER A 216 -9.10 7.12 -10.15
N LEU A 217 -8.86 5.99 -10.82
CA LEU A 217 -9.45 5.62 -12.11
C LEU A 217 -10.82 4.92 -11.97
N GLY A 218 -11.37 4.86 -10.75
CA GLY A 218 -12.64 4.20 -10.45
C GLY A 218 -12.57 2.67 -10.35
N GLN A 219 -11.37 2.07 -10.33
CA GLN A 219 -11.16 0.61 -10.18
C GLN A 219 -10.99 0.23 -8.70
N THR A 220 -12.08 0.32 -7.93
CA THR A 220 -12.05 0.04 -6.48
C THR A 220 -11.58 -1.38 -6.15
N PHE A 221 -12.10 -2.41 -6.80
CA PHE A 221 -11.76 -3.80 -6.47
C PHE A 221 -10.30 -4.10 -6.79
N LEU A 222 -9.84 -3.72 -7.99
CA LEU A 222 -8.43 -3.86 -8.36
C LEU A 222 -7.49 -3.11 -7.41
N ALA A 223 -7.87 -1.89 -6.98
CA ALA A 223 -7.10 -1.16 -6.00
C ALA A 223 -6.96 -1.94 -4.67
N GLU A 224 -8.03 -2.57 -4.17
CA GLU A 224 -7.95 -3.41 -2.97
C GLU A 224 -7.12 -4.68 -3.19
N GLU A 225 -7.20 -5.31 -4.37
CA GLU A 225 -6.35 -6.47 -4.72
C GLU A 225 -4.85 -6.11 -4.68
N LEU A 226 -4.49 -4.95 -5.23
CA LEU A 226 -3.13 -4.44 -5.24
C LEU A 226 -2.66 -4.01 -3.84
N SER A 227 -3.57 -3.46 -3.02
CA SER A 227 -3.29 -3.18 -1.61
C SER A 227 -2.98 -4.50 -0.87
N CYS A 228 -3.82 -5.53 -1.04
CA CYS A 228 -3.58 -6.87 -0.49
C CYS A 228 -2.22 -7.44 -0.93
N LEU A 229 -1.84 -7.30 -2.21
CA LEU A 229 -0.54 -7.76 -2.71
C LEU A 229 0.64 -7.11 -1.97
N SER A 230 0.56 -5.81 -1.70
CA SER A 230 1.63 -5.13 -0.97
C SER A 230 1.81 -5.65 0.46
N PHE A 231 0.71 -6.03 1.13
CA PHE A 231 0.75 -6.63 2.46
C PHE A 231 1.21 -8.10 2.42
N TRP A 232 0.77 -8.84 1.40
CA TRP A 232 1.25 -10.20 1.13
C TRP A 232 2.78 -10.27 1.03
N ASP A 233 3.37 -9.34 0.30
CA ASP A 233 4.83 -9.21 0.12
C ASP A 233 5.61 -8.98 1.41
N VAL A 234 4.95 -8.56 2.49
CA VAL A 234 5.57 -8.43 3.82
C VAL A 234 5.77 -9.79 4.47
N ILE A 235 5.02 -10.81 4.08
CA ILE A 235 5.16 -12.19 4.56
C ILE A 235 5.92 -13.03 3.53
N ASP A 236 5.59 -12.93 2.25
CA ASP A 236 6.21 -13.67 1.15
C ASP A 236 7.33 -12.86 0.45
N HIS A 237 8.43 -12.63 1.18
CA HIS A 237 9.56 -11.85 0.65
C HIS A 237 10.25 -12.46 -0.57
N GLU A 238 10.17 -13.79 -0.70
CA GLU A 238 10.77 -14.55 -1.82
C GLU A 238 9.85 -14.60 -3.05
N ARG A 239 8.63 -14.03 -2.96
CA ARG A 239 7.62 -14.03 -4.03
C ARG A 239 7.31 -15.44 -4.53
N LYS A 240 7.13 -16.37 -3.60
CA LYS A 240 6.74 -17.76 -3.89
C LYS A 240 5.30 -17.86 -4.38
N GLY A 241 4.44 -16.91 -4.02
CA GLY A 241 3.01 -16.90 -4.34
C GLY A 241 2.17 -17.79 -3.44
N TYR A 242 2.81 -18.53 -2.53
CA TYR A 242 2.17 -19.38 -1.54
C TYR A 242 2.89 -19.33 -0.19
N THR A 243 2.16 -19.73 0.85
CA THR A 243 2.63 -19.83 2.23
C THR A 243 2.23 -21.17 2.83
N ASN A 244 3.00 -21.63 3.81
CA ASN A 244 2.58 -22.72 4.69
C ASN A 244 1.51 -22.20 5.67
N PHE A 245 0.91 -23.10 6.46
CA PHE A 245 -0.14 -22.74 7.40
C PHE A 245 0.29 -21.68 8.45
N PRO A 246 1.43 -21.81 9.16
CA PRO A 246 1.91 -20.76 10.07
C PRO A 246 2.04 -19.37 9.44
N ASP A 247 2.59 -19.27 8.22
CA ASP A 247 2.76 -18.00 7.53
C ASP A 247 1.43 -17.42 7.04
N PHE A 248 0.49 -18.27 6.59
CA PHE A 248 -0.86 -17.82 6.25
C PHE A 248 -1.63 -17.31 7.49
N VAL A 249 -1.45 -17.94 8.65
CA VAL A 249 -1.97 -17.41 9.92
C VAL A 249 -1.38 -16.02 10.21
N ARG A 250 -0.11 -15.77 9.90
CA ARG A 250 0.49 -14.43 10.05
C ARG A 250 -0.16 -13.42 9.09
N VAL A 251 -0.51 -13.82 7.87
CA VAL A 251 -1.29 -12.98 6.93
C VAL A 251 -2.65 -12.62 7.54
N LEU A 252 -3.38 -13.60 8.09
CA LEU A 252 -4.69 -13.33 8.70
C LEU A 252 -4.60 -12.48 9.97
N LYS A 253 -3.60 -12.71 10.82
CA LYS A 253 -3.33 -11.85 11.99
C LYS A 253 -2.96 -10.42 11.58
N MET A 254 -2.18 -10.26 10.51
CA MET A 254 -1.88 -8.96 9.93
C MET A 254 -3.17 -8.23 9.53
N PHE A 255 -4.13 -8.97 8.96
CA PHE A 255 -5.50 -8.49 8.67
C PHE A 255 -6.42 -8.41 9.90
N LYS A 256 -5.87 -8.48 11.11
CA LYS A 256 -6.57 -8.36 12.40
C LYS A 256 -7.60 -9.46 12.71
N PHE A 257 -7.59 -10.59 11.99
CA PHE A 257 -8.40 -11.73 12.39
C PHE A 257 -7.88 -12.31 13.71
N ASN A 258 -8.79 -12.78 14.55
CA ASN A 258 -8.47 -13.37 15.84
C ASN A 258 -9.22 -14.69 16.03
N LEU A 259 -8.66 -15.76 15.46
CA LEU A 259 -9.19 -17.11 15.65
C LEU A 259 -8.56 -17.75 16.87
N ASN A 260 -9.37 -18.45 17.67
CA ASN A 260 -8.89 -19.20 18.82
C ASN A 260 -9.64 -20.53 18.96
N PRO A 261 -9.01 -21.68 18.65
CA PRO A 261 -7.62 -21.86 18.24
C PRO A 261 -7.36 -21.51 16.76
N TRP A 262 -6.10 -21.26 16.41
CA TRP A 262 -5.65 -21.18 15.02
C TRP A 262 -5.48 -22.59 14.43
N THR A 263 -6.54 -23.12 13.82
CA THR A 263 -6.56 -24.41 13.11
C THR A 263 -7.14 -24.25 11.71
N LEU A 264 -6.85 -25.19 10.81
CA LEU A 264 -7.41 -25.16 9.46
C LEU A 264 -8.94 -25.26 9.47
N ALA A 265 -9.51 -26.02 10.41
CA ALA A 265 -10.95 -26.10 10.61
C ALA A 265 -11.56 -24.74 10.99
N ALA A 266 -10.91 -23.99 11.90
CA ALA A 266 -11.38 -22.66 12.28
C ALA A 266 -11.31 -21.66 11.12
N ILE A 267 -10.26 -21.73 10.29
CA ILE A 267 -10.15 -20.91 9.06
C ILE A 267 -11.26 -21.28 8.08
N LYS A 268 -11.49 -22.58 7.84
CA LYS A 268 -12.56 -23.05 6.95
C LYS A 268 -13.94 -22.58 7.42
N GLN A 269 -14.17 -22.55 8.74
CA GLN A 269 -15.41 -22.05 9.33
C GLN A 269 -15.55 -20.53 9.20
N GLU A 270 -14.51 -19.76 9.54
CA GLU A 270 -14.54 -18.29 9.43
C GLU A 270 -14.79 -17.84 7.98
N PHE A 271 -14.19 -18.53 7.01
CA PHE A 271 -14.27 -18.18 5.60
C PHE A 271 -15.13 -19.16 4.79
N GLU A 272 -16.15 -19.77 5.41
CA GLU A 272 -17.03 -20.74 4.76
C GLU A 272 -17.65 -20.19 3.47
N TRP A 273 -18.13 -18.94 3.51
CA TRP A 273 -18.71 -18.29 2.33
C TRP A 273 -17.68 -18.06 1.22
N CYS A 274 -16.48 -17.55 1.56
CA CYS A 274 -15.39 -17.39 0.61
C CYS A 274 -15.07 -18.71 -0.10
N LEU A 275 -14.92 -19.79 0.67
CA LEU A 275 -14.51 -21.09 0.18
C LEU A 275 -15.63 -21.79 -0.61
N LYS A 276 -16.90 -21.58 -0.24
CA LYS A 276 -18.05 -22.09 -0.98
C LYS A 276 -18.11 -21.55 -2.41
N TRP A 277 -17.75 -20.29 -2.62
CA TRP A 277 -17.76 -19.68 -3.95
C TRP A 277 -16.45 -19.87 -4.73
N ASN A 278 -15.42 -20.40 -4.07
CA ASN A 278 -14.09 -20.63 -4.64
C ASN A 278 -13.64 -22.05 -4.28
N GLU A 279 -14.43 -23.03 -4.73
CA GLU A 279 -14.14 -24.46 -4.51
C GLU A 279 -12.73 -24.80 -5.03
N GLY A 280 -12.02 -25.68 -4.31
CA GLY A 280 -10.65 -26.08 -4.66
C GLY A 280 -9.55 -25.13 -4.16
N GLU A 281 -9.86 -23.97 -3.57
CA GLU A 281 -8.87 -23.12 -2.89
C GLU A 281 -8.21 -23.83 -1.71
N VAL A 282 -9.02 -24.56 -0.93
CA VAL A 282 -8.57 -25.40 0.17
C VAL A 282 -9.22 -26.77 0.00
N LEU A 283 -8.41 -27.82 -0.08
CA LEU A 283 -8.91 -29.16 -0.31
C LEU A 283 -9.50 -29.75 0.98
N GLU A 284 -10.44 -30.68 0.86
CA GLU A 284 -10.97 -31.43 2.01
C GLU A 284 -9.86 -32.25 2.70
N THR A 285 -8.91 -32.75 1.91
CA THR A 285 -7.75 -33.52 2.35
C THR A 285 -6.61 -32.66 2.92
N ASP A 286 -6.73 -31.33 2.88
CA ASP A 286 -5.72 -30.45 3.45
C ASP A 286 -5.72 -30.55 4.98
N THR A 287 -4.51 -30.60 5.51
CA THR A 287 -4.14 -30.50 6.92
C THR A 287 -3.23 -29.29 7.09
N GLU A 288 -2.94 -28.87 8.32
CA GLU A 288 -2.01 -27.77 8.58
C GLU A 288 -0.58 -28.03 8.02
N LYS A 289 -0.22 -29.29 7.74
CA LYS A 289 1.12 -29.66 7.25
C LYS A 289 1.29 -29.51 5.74
N ASN A 290 0.26 -29.82 4.96
CA ASN A 290 0.27 -29.80 3.49
C ASN A 290 -0.56 -28.62 2.92
N PHE A 291 -1.07 -27.73 3.79
CA PHE A 291 -1.80 -26.54 3.38
C PHE A 291 -0.93 -25.63 2.50
N VAL A 292 -1.49 -25.25 1.34
CA VAL A 292 -0.91 -24.28 0.40
C VAL A 292 -1.77 -23.02 0.39
N GLY A 293 -1.46 -22.08 1.26
CA GLY A 293 -2.14 -20.78 1.27
C GLY A 293 -1.62 -19.90 0.15
N ARG A 294 -2.35 -19.78 -0.96
CA ARG A 294 -1.95 -18.93 -2.09
C ARG A 294 -2.40 -17.49 -1.93
N PHE A 295 -1.74 -16.57 -2.64
CA PHE A 295 -2.11 -15.15 -2.66
C PHE A 295 -3.59 -14.93 -3.03
N ASN A 296 -4.13 -15.69 -3.99
CA ASN A 296 -5.53 -15.54 -4.40
C ASN A 296 -6.52 -15.75 -3.25
N LEU A 297 -6.26 -16.68 -2.33
CA LEU A 297 -7.14 -16.88 -1.17
C LEU A 297 -7.09 -15.66 -0.24
N ALA A 298 -5.90 -15.10 0.02
CA ALA A 298 -5.77 -13.86 0.78
C ALA A 298 -6.48 -12.69 0.09
N ARG A 299 -6.35 -12.57 -1.25
CA ARG A 299 -7.02 -11.56 -2.08
C ARG A 299 -8.55 -11.66 -1.98
N LEU A 300 -9.09 -12.87 -2.07
CA LEU A 300 -10.53 -13.12 -1.94
C LEU A 300 -11.06 -12.73 -0.56
N ILE A 301 -10.36 -13.13 0.51
CA ILE A 301 -10.70 -12.76 1.89
C ILE A 301 -10.67 -11.24 2.06
N PHE A 302 -9.65 -10.58 1.49
CA PHE A 302 -9.47 -9.13 1.57
C PHE A 302 -10.65 -8.38 0.93
N LEU A 303 -11.08 -8.83 -0.25
CA LEU A 303 -12.25 -8.27 -0.95
C LEU A 303 -13.56 -8.56 -0.23
N GLU A 304 -13.79 -9.81 0.20
CA GLU A 304 -15.03 -10.21 0.87
C GLU A 304 -15.28 -9.41 2.16
N ARG A 305 -14.21 -9.19 2.94
CA ARG A 305 -14.30 -8.48 4.22
C ARG A 305 -14.15 -6.97 4.09
N GLY A 306 -13.95 -6.46 2.87
CA GLY A 306 -13.83 -5.02 2.60
C GLY A 306 -12.70 -4.38 3.40
N LEU A 307 -11.57 -5.10 3.52
CA LEU A 307 -10.38 -4.69 4.26
C LEU A 307 -9.70 -3.47 3.64
#